data_AF-A0A817NCP0-F1
#
_entry.id   AF-A0A817NCP0-F1
#
_cell.length_a   1.000
_cell.length_b   1.000
_cell.length_c   1.000
_cell.angle_alpha   90.00
_cell.angle_beta   90.00
_cell.angle_gamma   90.00
#
_symmetry.space_group_name_H-M   'P 1'
#
loop_
_entity.id
_entity.type
_entity.pdbx_description
1 polymer ?
#
loop_
_entity_poly.entity_id
_entity_poly.type
_entity_poly.pdbx_seq_one_letter_code
_entity_poly.pdbx_strand_id
1 'polypeptide(L)'
;QQDPPPYQNNLQANRQSLNYYRPAEERMVDFQELVARYEINHTFATKLRALEGYEIVFICDDSGSMNTPLGYELKQTISIVIDLASVFDPDDVDVCFLNCEPVFHVRNSEQLVPIFAVRPSDPTPIVSVFRCVLRDKQHEIEERKLLILLATDGVPTDNQGHRDIRSFEYVLKQERKPTNRIPVTIIACTDDDDRIGYLND
;
A
#
# COMPACT_ATOMS: atom_id res chain seq x y z
N GLN A 1 -11.76 19.93 17.17
CA GLN A 1 -12.50 18.83 16.53
C GLN A 1 -11.64 18.44 15.34
N GLN A 2 -10.94 17.31 15.42
CA GLN A 2 -10.22 16.74 14.27
C GLN A 2 -11.23 15.92 13.47
N ASP A 3 -11.19 16.08 12.15
CA ASP A 3 -12.04 15.32 11.25
C ASP A 3 -11.68 13.82 11.37
N PRO A 4 -12.67 12.92 11.28
CA PRO A 4 -12.40 11.49 11.28
C PRO A 4 -11.59 11.09 10.03
N PRO A 5 -10.84 9.97 10.06
CA PRO A 5 -10.08 9.50 8.90
C PRO A 5 -11.00 9.32 7.67
N PRO A 6 -10.48 9.56 6.45
CA PRO A 6 -11.31 9.70 5.22
C PRO A 6 -12.12 8.44 4.87
N TYR A 7 -11.72 7.29 5.40
CA TYR A 7 -12.27 5.96 5.11
C TYR A 7 -13.61 5.61 5.78
N GLN A 8 -14.33 6.59 6.36
CA GLN A 8 -15.65 6.35 6.93
C GLN A 8 -16.72 6.02 5.86
N ASN A 9 -16.46 6.37 4.59
CA ASN A 9 -17.28 5.97 3.46
C ASN A 9 -16.60 4.82 2.70
N ASN A 10 -17.37 3.80 2.30
CA ASN A 10 -16.92 2.62 1.55
C ASN A 10 -15.94 3.03 0.42
N LEU A 11 -14.72 2.45 0.37
CA LEU A 11 -13.76 2.65 -0.73
C LEU A 11 -14.42 2.36 -2.09
N GLN A 12 -15.39 1.43 -2.09
CA GLN A 12 -16.16 1.03 -3.26
C GLN A 12 -17.03 2.15 -3.86
N ALA A 13 -17.44 3.17 -3.08
CA ALA A 13 -18.35 4.22 -3.56
C ALA A 13 -17.70 5.17 -4.59
N ASN A 14 -16.36 5.28 -4.57
CA ASN A 14 -15.59 6.12 -5.51
C ASN A 14 -14.99 5.32 -6.69
N ARG A 15 -15.22 4.00 -6.78
CA ARG A 15 -14.88 3.22 -7.98
C ARG A 15 -15.89 3.51 -9.07
N GLN A 16 -15.64 4.55 -9.87
CA GLN A 16 -16.23 4.62 -11.21
C GLN A 16 -15.63 3.47 -12.01
N SER A 17 -16.40 2.41 -12.22
CA SER A 17 -16.04 1.24 -13.03
C SER A 17 -15.88 1.63 -14.50
N LEU A 18 -14.74 2.21 -14.83
CA LEU A 18 -14.19 2.12 -16.16
C LEU A 18 -13.60 0.71 -16.26
N ASN A 19 -14.31 -0.20 -16.93
CA ASN A 19 -13.80 -1.51 -17.35
C ASN A 19 -12.69 -1.33 -18.40
N TYR A 20 -11.63 -0.62 -18.04
CA TYR A 20 -10.44 -0.47 -18.86
C TYR A 20 -9.44 -1.53 -18.42
N TYR A 21 -9.57 -2.70 -19.01
CA TYR A 21 -8.61 -3.78 -18.84
C TYR A 21 -7.34 -3.41 -19.59
N ARG A 22 -6.20 -3.30 -18.90
CA ARG A 22 -4.93 -3.04 -19.55
C ARG A 22 -4.48 -4.30 -20.30
N PRO A 23 -4.17 -4.28 -21.60
CA PRO A 23 -3.73 -5.50 -22.31
C PRO A 23 -2.42 -6.06 -21.76
N ALA A 24 -2.28 -7.39 -21.75
CA ALA A 24 -1.07 -8.06 -21.24
C ALA A 24 0.20 -7.69 -22.03
N GLU A 25 0.07 -7.42 -23.33
CA GLU A 25 1.19 -7.00 -24.19
C GLU A 25 1.73 -5.64 -23.77
N GLU A 26 0.85 -4.67 -23.49
CA GLU A 26 1.23 -3.34 -23.01
C GLU A 26 1.96 -3.44 -21.66
N ARG A 27 1.41 -4.19 -20.70
CA ARG A 27 2.06 -4.40 -19.40
C ARG A 27 3.42 -5.10 -19.51
N MET A 28 3.58 -6.00 -20.48
CA MET A 28 4.86 -6.69 -20.71
C MET A 28 5.93 -5.74 -21.26
N VAL A 29 5.54 -4.78 -22.12
CA VAL A 29 6.45 -3.74 -22.60
C VAL A 29 6.90 -2.87 -21.43
N ASP A 30 5.96 -2.37 -20.62
CA ASP A 30 6.27 -1.58 -19.42
C ASP A 30 7.18 -2.35 -18.45
N PHE A 31 6.91 -3.64 -18.25
CA PHE A 31 7.73 -4.47 -17.38
C PHE A 31 9.18 -4.57 -17.90
N GLN A 32 9.38 -4.75 -19.21
CA GLN A 32 10.72 -4.79 -19.81
C GLN A 32 11.46 -3.45 -19.64
N GLU A 33 10.76 -2.34 -19.81
CA GLU A 33 11.33 -1.00 -19.60
C GLU A 33 11.74 -0.78 -18.13
N LEU A 34 10.90 -1.19 -17.18
CA LEU A 34 11.20 -1.08 -15.74
C LEU A 34 12.36 -2.00 -15.33
N VAL A 35 12.41 -3.23 -15.83
CA VAL A 35 13.52 -4.16 -15.59
C VAL A 35 14.84 -3.59 -16.11
N ALA A 36 14.83 -2.97 -17.29
CA ALA A 36 16.01 -2.31 -17.84
C ALA A 36 16.40 -1.07 -17.02
N ARG A 37 15.42 -0.22 -16.68
CA ARG A 37 15.63 1.03 -15.92
C ARG A 37 16.23 0.79 -14.54
N TYR A 38 15.76 -0.24 -13.84
CA TYR A 38 16.20 -0.58 -12.49
C TYR A 38 17.27 -1.68 -12.46
N GLU A 39 17.81 -2.05 -13.62
CA GLU A 39 18.86 -3.07 -13.77
C GLU A 39 18.51 -4.40 -13.06
N ILE A 40 17.23 -4.78 -13.06
CA ILE A 40 16.75 -5.97 -12.37
C ILE A 40 17.30 -7.21 -13.10
N ASN A 41 18.07 -8.04 -12.40
CA ASN A 41 18.58 -9.27 -13.00
C ASN A 41 17.42 -10.16 -13.49
N HIS A 42 17.59 -10.76 -14.66
CA HIS A 42 16.60 -11.64 -15.29
C HIS A 42 16.03 -12.72 -14.36
N THR A 43 16.84 -13.29 -13.48
CA THR A 43 16.39 -14.31 -12.50
C THR A 43 15.39 -13.73 -11.51
N PHE A 44 15.61 -12.50 -11.04
CA PHE A 44 14.65 -11.80 -10.17
C PHE A 44 13.43 -11.35 -10.95
N ALA A 45 13.59 -10.83 -12.17
CA ALA A 45 12.48 -10.46 -13.05
C ALA A 45 11.50 -11.64 -13.26
N THR A 46 12.00 -12.84 -13.52
CA THR A 46 11.17 -14.05 -13.64
C THR A 46 10.43 -14.38 -12.35
N LYS A 47 11.03 -14.14 -11.18
CA LYS A 47 10.38 -14.36 -9.88
C LYS A 47 9.29 -13.33 -9.60
N LEU A 48 9.45 -12.08 -10.05
CA LEU A 48 8.43 -11.03 -9.88
C LEU A 48 7.12 -11.38 -10.58
N ARG A 49 7.17 -12.17 -11.66
CA ARG A 49 5.96 -12.69 -12.32
C ARG A 49 5.07 -13.55 -11.42
N ALA A 50 5.56 -14.02 -10.27
CA ALA A 50 4.73 -14.69 -9.27
C ALA A 50 3.64 -13.77 -8.66
N LEU A 51 3.74 -12.46 -8.88
CA LEU A 51 2.73 -11.47 -8.51
C LEU A 51 1.58 -11.38 -9.53
N GLU A 52 1.70 -11.99 -10.72
CA GLU A 52 0.61 -12.05 -11.70
C GLU A 52 -0.63 -12.70 -11.07
N GLY A 53 -1.78 -12.04 -11.22
CA GLY A 53 -3.06 -12.53 -10.70
C GLY A 53 -3.30 -12.23 -9.22
N TYR A 54 -2.45 -11.43 -8.57
CA TYR A 54 -2.80 -10.78 -7.31
C TYR A 54 -3.65 -9.54 -7.56
N GLU A 55 -4.53 -9.23 -6.61
CA GLU A 55 -5.00 -7.87 -6.34
C GLU A 55 -3.93 -7.20 -5.47
N ILE A 56 -3.42 -6.03 -5.87
CA ILE A 56 -2.34 -5.35 -5.13
C ILE A 56 -2.83 -4.03 -4.55
N VAL A 57 -2.70 -3.90 -3.22
CA VAL A 57 -3.05 -2.69 -2.49
C VAL A 57 -1.85 -2.18 -1.70
N PHE A 58 -1.59 -0.89 -1.79
CA PHE A 58 -0.63 -0.18 -0.98
C PHE A 58 -1.36 0.55 0.16
N ILE A 59 -0.80 0.48 1.36
CA ILE A 59 -1.16 1.35 2.48
C ILE A 59 0.07 2.19 2.77
N CYS A 60 0.00 3.48 2.49
CA CYS A 60 1.13 4.40 2.56
C CYS A 60 0.97 5.36 3.73
N ASP A 61 2.01 5.44 4.54
CA ASP A 61 2.11 6.40 5.63
C ASP A 61 2.30 7.83 5.09
N ASP A 62 1.37 8.69 5.47
CA ASP A 62 1.38 10.14 5.29
C ASP A 62 1.09 10.82 6.64
N SER A 63 1.63 10.27 7.72
CA SER A 63 1.59 10.85 9.07
C SER A 63 2.71 11.86 9.29
N GLY A 64 2.59 12.69 10.33
CA GLY A 64 3.54 13.78 10.59
C GLY A 64 5.01 13.35 10.77
N SER A 65 5.28 12.10 11.14
CA SER A 65 6.64 11.55 11.24
C SER A 65 7.36 11.52 9.90
N MET A 66 6.61 11.37 8.80
CA MET A 66 7.14 11.29 7.43
C MET A 66 7.74 12.60 6.92
N ASN A 67 7.69 13.69 7.70
CA ASN A 67 8.32 14.97 7.36
C ASN A 67 9.82 14.99 7.69
N THR A 68 10.53 13.95 7.26
CA THR A 68 11.97 13.71 7.47
C THR A 68 12.62 13.26 6.17
N PRO A 69 13.97 13.34 6.04
CA PRO A 69 14.70 12.78 4.90
C PRO A 69 14.31 11.32 4.60
N LEU A 70 14.16 10.49 5.63
CA LEU A 70 13.75 9.08 5.49
C LEU A 70 12.34 8.93 4.93
N GLY A 71 11.40 9.80 5.33
CA GLY A 71 10.06 9.82 4.73
C GLY A 71 10.09 10.10 3.22
N TYR A 72 11.03 10.92 2.74
CA TYR A 72 11.24 11.12 1.30
C TYR A 72 11.82 9.87 0.61
N GLU A 73 12.76 9.18 1.25
CA GLU A 73 13.33 7.92 0.73
C GLU A 73 12.26 6.81 0.65
N LEU A 74 11.38 6.74 1.65
CA LEU A 74 10.26 5.80 1.64
C LEU A 74 9.29 6.10 0.49
N LYS A 75 8.95 7.38 0.25
CA LYS A 75 8.12 7.79 -0.89
C LYS A 75 8.76 7.42 -2.23
N GLN A 76 10.07 7.60 -2.39
CA GLN A 76 10.80 7.20 -3.60
C GLN A 76 10.79 5.68 -3.79
N THR A 77 11.06 4.93 -2.73
CA THR A 77 11.02 3.47 -2.74
C THR A 77 9.63 2.97 -3.16
N ILE A 78 8.58 3.53 -2.56
CA ILE A 78 7.20 3.16 -2.87
C ILE A 78 6.82 3.51 -4.30
N SER A 79 7.30 4.65 -4.83
CA SER A 79 7.08 5.02 -6.23
C SER A 79 7.61 3.93 -7.19
N ILE A 80 8.83 3.45 -6.94
CA ILE A 80 9.44 2.36 -7.72
C ILE A 80 8.63 1.06 -7.61
N VAL A 81 8.22 0.70 -6.39
CA VAL A 81 7.47 -0.54 -6.14
C VAL A 81 6.08 -0.49 -6.76
N ILE A 82 5.42 0.67 -6.77
CA ILE A 82 4.12 0.88 -7.42
C ILE A 82 4.23 0.71 -8.93
N ASP A 83 5.23 1.34 -9.56
CA ASP A 83 5.47 1.18 -11.00
C ASP A 83 5.64 -0.30 -11.35
N LEU A 84 6.45 -1.03 -10.58
CA LEU A 84 6.66 -2.47 -10.76
C LEU A 84 5.39 -3.29 -10.50
N ALA A 85 4.61 -2.98 -9.46
CA ALA A 85 3.42 -3.75 -9.11
C ALA A 85 2.29 -3.57 -10.13
N SER A 86 2.12 -2.37 -10.67
CA SER A 86 1.06 -2.04 -11.65
C SER A 86 1.12 -2.86 -12.93
N VAL A 87 2.30 -3.35 -13.33
CA VAL A 87 2.42 -4.22 -14.52
C VAL A 87 1.88 -5.63 -14.29
N PHE A 88 1.76 -6.06 -13.03
CA PHE A 88 1.30 -7.40 -12.66
C PHE A 88 -0.18 -7.46 -12.31
N ASP A 89 -0.77 -6.32 -11.91
CA ASP A 89 -2.20 -6.20 -11.67
C ASP A 89 -2.91 -5.73 -12.95
N PRO A 90 -3.75 -6.55 -13.60
CA PRO A 90 -4.49 -6.14 -14.79
C PRO A 90 -5.48 -4.99 -14.56
N ASP A 91 -5.89 -4.78 -13.31
CA ASP A 91 -6.83 -3.74 -12.90
C ASP A 91 -6.11 -2.51 -12.33
N ASP A 92 -4.79 -2.42 -12.51
CA ASP A 92 -3.89 -1.45 -11.90
C ASP A 92 -3.90 -1.58 -10.35
N VAL A 93 -3.08 -0.81 -9.61
CA VAL A 93 -2.99 -0.96 -8.14
C VAL A 93 -3.79 0.10 -7.40
N ASP A 94 -4.27 -0.23 -6.20
CA ASP A 94 -4.94 0.74 -5.33
C ASP A 94 -3.98 1.22 -4.23
N VAL A 95 -3.99 2.53 -3.96
CA VAL A 95 -3.09 3.19 -3.01
C VAL A 95 -3.92 3.92 -1.97
N CYS A 96 -3.97 3.36 -0.76
CA CYS A 96 -4.61 3.96 0.40
C CYS A 96 -3.56 4.71 1.23
N PHE A 97 -3.86 5.92 1.64
CA PHE A 97 -3.03 6.70 2.56
C PHE A 97 -3.54 6.57 4.01
N LEU A 98 -2.78 6.92 5.03
CA LEU A 98 -3.31 6.87 6.39
C LEU A 98 -4.28 8.02 6.68
N ASN A 99 -4.00 9.20 6.13
CA ASN A 99 -4.66 10.46 6.46
C ASN A 99 -5.29 11.14 5.23
N CYS A 100 -4.80 10.88 4.02
CA CYS A 100 -5.39 11.36 2.77
C CYS A 100 -6.39 10.37 2.15
N GLU A 101 -7.20 10.89 1.21
CA GLU A 101 -8.08 10.06 0.37
C GLU A 101 -7.27 9.06 -0.47
N PRO A 102 -7.81 7.86 -0.70
CA PRO A 102 -7.17 6.84 -1.52
C PRO A 102 -7.17 7.23 -3.01
N VAL A 103 -6.23 6.65 -3.75
CA VAL A 103 -6.18 6.69 -5.21
C VAL A 103 -6.35 5.27 -5.73
N PHE A 104 -7.32 5.07 -6.61
CA PHE A 104 -7.59 3.78 -7.22
C PHE A 104 -7.04 3.70 -8.65
N HIS A 105 -6.79 2.48 -9.11
CA HIS A 105 -6.34 2.19 -10.48
C HIS A 105 -5.07 2.98 -10.89
N VAL A 106 -4.08 2.97 -10.01
CA VAL A 106 -2.78 3.61 -10.20
C VAL A 106 -1.91 2.77 -11.14
N ARG A 107 -1.57 3.36 -12.29
CA ARG A 107 -0.72 2.80 -13.35
C ARG A 107 0.74 3.11 -13.18
N ASN A 108 1.04 4.23 -12.55
CA ASN A 108 2.40 4.65 -12.24
C ASN A 108 2.40 5.66 -11.10
N SER A 109 3.56 5.80 -10.51
CA SER A 109 3.83 6.68 -9.38
C SER A 109 3.70 8.17 -9.70
N GLU A 110 3.73 8.59 -10.97
CA GLU A 110 3.51 9.99 -11.34
C GLU A 110 2.13 10.49 -10.91
N GLN A 111 1.13 9.60 -10.89
CA GLN A 111 -0.23 9.90 -10.39
C GLN A 111 -0.25 10.27 -8.90
N LEU A 112 0.78 9.90 -8.14
CA LEU A 112 0.86 10.16 -6.69
C LEU A 112 1.69 11.39 -6.34
N VAL A 113 2.41 11.97 -7.30
CA VAL A 113 3.26 13.16 -7.09
C VAL A 113 2.51 14.31 -6.41
N PRO A 114 1.27 14.67 -6.81
CA PRO A 114 0.54 15.76 -6.14
C PRO A 114 0.23 15.47 -4.68
N ILE A 115 -0.04 14.20 -4.34
CA ILE A 115 -0.38 13.77 -2.98
C ILE A 115 0.86 13.75 -2.11
N PHE A 116 1.97 13.19 -2.63
CA PHE A 116 3.24 13.17 -1.91
C PHE A 116 3.84 14.55 -1.65
N ALA A 117 3.43 15.58 -2.41
CA ALA A 117 3.82 16.96 -2.20
C ALA A 117 3.13 17.62 -0.98
N VAL A 118 2.01 17.06 -0.51
CA VAL A 118 1.33 17.54 0.70
C VAL A 118 2.18 17.18 1.92
N ARG A 119 2.40 18.16 2.80
CA ARG A 119 3.14 17.93 4.05
C ARG A 119 2.21 17.26 5.06
N PRO A 120 2.60 16.10 5.60
CA PRO A 120 1.77 15.40 6.55
C PRO A 120 1.88 16.00 7.96
N SER A 121 0.79 15.95 8.73
CA SER A 121 0.75 16.44 10.12
C SER A 121 -0.05 15.56 11.09
N ASP A 122 -0.58 14.45 10.59
CA ASP A 122 -1.63 13.67 11.24
C ASP A 122 -1.07 12.40 11.92
N PRO A 123 -1.86 11.70 12.76
CA PRO A 123 -1.46 10.44 13.41
C PRO A 123 -1.20 9.29 12.41
N THR A 124 -0.87 8.10 12.93
CA THR A 124 -0.54 6.90 12.15
C THR A 124 -1.62 5.80 12.30
N PRO A 125 -2.88 6.03 11.85
CA PRO A 125 -4.05 5.17 12.13
C PRO A 125 -4.10 3.88 11.29
N ILE A 126 -2.98 3.14 11.22
CA ILE A 126 -2.79 1.93 10.40
C ILE A 126 -3.93 0.93 10.57
N VAL A 127 -4.34 0.66 11.81
CA VAL A 127 -5.36 -0.34 12.14
C VAL A 127 -6.70 -0.02 11.45
N SER A 128 -7.09 1.25 11.44
CA SER A 128 -8.37 1.68 10.88
C SER A 128 -8.39 1.50 9.36
N VAL A 129 -7.32 1.93 8.68
CA VAL A 129 -7.18 1.83 7.22
C VAL A 129 -7.05 0.37 6.79
N PHE A 130 -6.26 -0.42 7.51
CA PHE A 130 -6.10 -1.85 7.23
C PHE A 130 -7.44 -2.60 7.28
N ARG A 131 -8.27 -2.34 8.30
CA ARG A 131 -9.61 -2.93 8.39
C ARG A 131 -10.52 -2.49 7.25
N CYS A 132 -10.43 -1.23 6.83
CA CYS A 132 -11.20 -0.74 5.67
C CYS A 132 -10.80 -1.48 4.40
N VAL A 133 -9.50 -1.63 4.14
CA VAL A 133 -9.00 -2.41 2.98
C VAL A 133 -9.51 -3.85 3.05
N LEU A 134 -9.40 -4.53 4.19
CA LEU A 134 -9.88 -5.92 4.32
C LEU A 134 -11.38 -6.06 4.04
N ARG A 135 -12.19 -5.11 4.53
CA ARG A 135 -13.64 -5.11 4.31
C ARG A 135 -13.99 -4.84 2.85
N ASP A 136 -13.35 -3.84 2.25
CA ASP A 136 -13.74 -3.34 0.94
C ASP A 136 -13.22 -4.24 -0.19
N LYS A 137 -12.18 -5.05 0.09
CA LYS A 137 -11.61 -6.04 -0.82
C LYS A 137 -12.12 -7.47 -0.63
N GLN A 138 -13.18 -7.68 0.18
CA GLN A 138 -13.70 -9.02 0.46
C GLN A 138 -14.03 -9.79 -0.82
N HIS A 139 -14.63 -9.14 -1.80
CA HIS A 139 -15.02 -9.78 -3.06
C HIS A 139 -13.80 -10.22 -3.87
N GLU A 140 -12.79 -9.36 -4.01
CA GLU A 140 -11.55 -9.64 -4.72
C GLU A 140 -10.74 -10.74 -4.03
N ILE A 141 -10.80 -10.82 -2.70
CA ILE A 141 -10.17 -11.89 -1.92
C ILE A 141 -10.80 -13.25 -2.25
N GLU A 142 -12.09 -13.31 -2.57
CA GLU A 142 -12.76 -14.56 -3.00
C GLU A 142 -12.27 -15.01 -4.38
N GLU A 143 -12.12 -14.06 -5.31
CA GLU A 143 -11.72 -14.34 -6.70
C GLU A 143 -10.22 -14.60 -6.84
N ARG A 144 -9.37 -13.73 -6.27
CA ARG A 144 -7.91 -13.79 -6.35
C ARG A 144 -7.23 -13.54 -5.00
N LYS A 145 -5.90 -13.62 -4.95
CA LYS A 145 -5.17 -13.32 -3.70
C LYS A 145 -4.97 -11.82 -3.58
N LEU A 146 -5.08 -11.28 -2.37
CA LEU A 146 -4.84 -9.86 -2.07
C LEU A 146 -3.46 -9.68 -1.47
N LEU A 147 -2.54 -9.00 -2.16
CA LEU A 147 -1.26 -8.59 -1.62
C LEU A 147 -1.38 -7.17 -1.05
N ILE A 148 -1.12 -7.03 0.25
CA ILE A 148 -1.06 -5.72 0.91
C ILE A 148 0.40 -5.35 1.15
N LEU A 149 0.83 -4.20 0.64
CA LEU A 149 2.11 -3.58 0.97
C LEU A 149 1.87 -2.38 1.89
N LEU A 150 2.25 -2.52 3.16
CA LEU A 150 2.16 -1.43 4.14
C LEU A 150 3.52 -0.74 4.25
N ALA A 151 3.57 0.55 3.95
CA ALA A 151 4.78 1.36 4.02
C ALA A 151 4.66 2.39 5.15
N THR A 152 5.57 2.37 6.13
CA THR A 152 5.50 3.26 7.30
C THR A 152 6.88 3.57 7.89
N ASP A 153 7.02 4.72 8.54
CA ASP A 153 8.22 5.12 9.31
C ASP A 153 7.97 5.11 10.83
N GLY A 154 6.79 4.66 11.27
CA GLY A 154 6.26 4.94 12.59
C GLY A 154 5.54 3.77 13.25
N VAL A 155 5.16 4.00 14.50
CA VAL A 155 4.40 3.05 15.31
C VAL A 155 2.90 3.23 15.00
N PRO A 156 2.12 2.16 14.85
CA PRO A 156 0.66 2.26 14.74
C PRO A 156 0.07 3.05 15.91
N THR A 157 -0.82 4.00 15.61
CA THR A 157 -1.57 4.75 16.61
C THR A 157 -3.08 4.59 16.42
N ASP A 158 -3.84 4.88 17.47
CA ASP A 158 -5.26 5.14 17.35
C ASP A 158 -5.53 6.52 16.72
N ASN A 159 -6.80 6.88 16.54
CA ASN A 159 -7.21 8.18 15.98
C ASN A 159 -6.90 9.37 16.91
N GLN A 160 -6.44 9.12 18.14
CA GLN A 160 -6.02 10.15 19.10
C GLN A 160 -4.48 10.26 19.15
N GLY A 161 -3.75 9.46 18.35
CA GLY A 161 -2.30 9.45 18.33
C GLY A 161 -1.66 8.59 19.44
N HIS A 162 -2.42 7.80 20.18
CA HIS A 162 -1.86 6.87 21.17
C HIS A 162 -1.37 5.59 20.50
N ARG A 163 -0.23 5.06 20.93
CA ARG A 163 0.34 3.81 20.38
C ARG A 163 -0.65 2.65 20.51
N ASP A 164 -0.90 1.94 19.41
CA ASP A 164 -1.89 0.86 19.29
C ASP A 164 -1.33 -0.39 18.56
N ILE A 165 -0.14 -0.81 18.98
CA ILE A 165 0.55 -2.00 18.42
C ILE A 165 -0.30 -3.27 18.61
N ARG A 166 -0.96 -3.41 19.77
CA ARG A 166 -1.75 -4.62 20.09
C ARG A 166 -2.92 -4.81 19.15
N SER A 167 -3.62 -3.74 18.78
CA SER A 167 -4.71 -3.86 17.81
C SER A 167 -4.18 -4.18 16.42
N PHE A 168 -3.03 -3.62 16.04
CA PHE A 168 -2.41 -3.97 14.76
C PHE A 168 -2.02 -5.45 14.70
N GLU A 169 -1.38 -5.96 15.75
CA GLU A 169 -1.07 -7.39 15.90
C GLU A 169 -2.33 -8.26 15.82
N TYR A 170 -3.40 -7.84 16.53
CA TYR A 170 -4.68 -8.54 16.52
C TYR A 170 -5.28 -8.59 15.11
N VAL A 171 -5.26 -7.49 14.36
CA VAL A 171 -5.75 -7.45 12.97
C VAL A 171 -4.95 -8.42 12.10
N LEU A 172 -3.62 -8.42 12.19
CA LEU A 172 -2.75 -9.27 11.38
C LEU A 172 -2.93 -10.77 11.67
N LYS A 173 -3.17 -11.14 12.94
CA LYS A 173 -3.25 -12.54 13.41
C LYS A 173 -4.68 -13.09 13.42
N GLN A 174 -5.69 -12.27 13.71
CA GLN A 174 -7.05 -12.72 14.01
C GLN A 174 -8.10 -12.27 13.00
N GLU A 175 -7.99 -11.06 12.44
CA GLU A 175 -8.98 -10.50 11.53
C GLU A 175 -8.64 -10.71 10.05
N ARG A 176 -7.34 -10.69 9.70
CA ARG A 176 -6.85 -10.96 8.34
C ARG A 176 -7.06 -12.41 7.93
N LYS A 177 -8.24 -12.69 7.37
CA LYS A 177 -8.67 -14.02 6.94
C LYS A 177 -9.26 -13.99 5.53
N PRO A 178 -9.00 -15.05 4.72
CA PRO A 178 -8.14 -16.18 5.02
C PRO A 178 -6.65 -15.82 4.81
N THR A 179 -5.82 -16.12 5.81
CA THR A 179 -4.42 -15.66 5.91
C THR A 179 -3.53 -16.08 4.72
N ASN A 180 -3.82 -17.25 4.12
CA ASN A 180 -3.09 -17.77 2.96
C ASN A 180 -3.43 -17.06 1.64
N ARG A 181 -4.51 -16.26 1.61
CA ARG A 181 -4.89 -15.45 0.45
C ARG A 181 -4.55 -13.98 0.60
N ILE A 182 -4.17 -13.53 1.80
CA ILE A 182 -3.90 -12.13 2.09
C ILE A 182 -2.47 -11.95 2.60
N PRO A 183 -1.42 -12.21 1.81
CA PRO A 183 -0.06 -11.88 2.22
C PRO A 183 0.08 -10.37 2.48
N VAL A 184 0.85 -10.04 3.52
CA VAL A 184 1.15 -8.66 3.91
C VAL A 184 2.66 -8.51 3.94
N THR A 185 3.16 -7.46 3.28
CA THR A 185 4.57 -7.06 3.35
C THR A 185 4.62 -5.69 4.01
N ILE A 186 5.48 -5.53 5.01
CA ILE A 186 5.68 -4.26 5.70
C ILE A 186 7.03 -3.70 5.27
N ILE A 187 7.01 -2.50 4.69
CA ILE A 187 8.17 -1.74 4.24
C ILE A 187 8.38 -0.63 5.27
N ALA A 188 9.30 -0.88 6.20
CA ALA A 188 9.66 0.06 7.23
C ALA A 188 10.88 0.90 6.80
N CYS A 189 10.82 2.21 6.99
CA CYS A 189 11.97 3.09 6.80
C CYS A 189 12.09 4.04 8.00
N THR A 190 13.00 3.72 8.92
CA THR A 190 13.26 4.52 10.14
C THR A 190 14.73 4.34 10.53
N ASP A 191 15.34 5.35 11.13
CA ASP A 191 16.63 5.31 11.81
C ASP A 191 16.49 4.97 13.31
N ASP A 192 15.25 4.90 13.78
CA ASP A 192 14.86 4.58 15.15
C ASP A 192 14.30 3.16 15.21
N ASP A 193 15.16 2.20 15.56
CA ASP A 193 14.83 0.76 15.67
C ASP A 193 13.67 0.51 16.64
N ASP A 194 13.48 1.34 17.67
CA ASP A 194 12.41 1.18 18.65
C ASP A 194 11.02 1.43 18.05
N ARG A 195 10.95 2.22 16.96
CA ARG A 195 9.67 2.49 16.26
C ARG A 195 9.16 1.30 15.48
N ILE A 196 10.05 0.42 15.04
CA ILE A 196 9.70 -0.75 14.23
C ILE A 196 9.99 -2.07 14.95
N GLY A 197 10.53 -2.02 16.16
CA GLY A 197 10.87 -3.21 16.96
C GLY A 197 9.69 -4.17 17.13
N TYR A 198 8.46 -3.64 17.14
CA TYR A 198 7.24 -4.45 17.20
C TYR A 198 7.01 -5.37 16.00
N LEU A 199 7.73 -5.17 14.88
CA LEU A 199 7.67 -6.04 13.70
C LEU A 199 8.49 -7.33 13.87
N ASN A 200 9.39 -7.38 14.86
CA ASN A 200 10.25 -8.52 15.13
C ASN A 200 9.67 -9.48 16.20
N ASP A 201 8.55 -9.11 16.82
CA ASP A 201 7.85 -9.86 17.89
C ASP A 201 6.64 -10.65 17.35
#